data_AF-A0A7S3N7Y2-F1
#
_entry.id   AF-A0A7S3N7Y2-F1
#
_cell.length_a   1.000
_cell.length_b   1.000
_cell.length_c   1.000
_cell.angle_alpha   90.00
_cell.angle_beta   90.00
_cell.angle_gamma   90.00
#
_symmetry.space_group_name_H-M   'P 1'
#
loop_
_entity.id
_entity.type
_entity.pdbx_description
1 polymer ?
#
loop_
_entity_poly.entity_id
_entity_poly.type
_entity_poly.pdbx_seq_one_letter_code
_entity_poly.pdbx_strand_id
1 'polypeptide(L)'
;QRKHFPLTNLTNFEVVSNFYPVNTAITLREAGDKAFMNKTQFTVLNDRAQSASSLNSGEVEFLIARRTLFDDDRGVDEPLNETISSGKGVITEVSHHIISAPIFSLHSSEYMETKRLQRAVYEEPLQTLFTLHDRAKEQDLEQLVNSER
;
A
#
# COMPACT_ATOMS: atom_id res chain seq x y z
N GLN A 1 13.10 20.84 -7.04
CA GLN A 1 12.66 20.00 -8.17
C GLN A 1 13.61 18.82 -8.29
N ARG A 2 13.12 17.58 -8.32
CA ARG A 2 14.00 16.41 -8.45
C ARG A 2 14.08 15.90 -9.90
N LYS A 3 15.31 15.85 -10.44
CA LYS A 3 15.78 14.96 -11.52
C LYS A 3 17.26 14.62 -11.29
N HIS A 4 17.66 13.36 -11.47
CA HIS A 4 19.04 12.98 -11.79
C HIS A 4 19.12 11.50 -12.24
N PHE A 5 19.50 11.11 -13.47
CA PHE A 5 20.70 11.40 -14.30
C PHE A 5 20.39 11.69 -15.80
N PRO A 6 21.39 12.17 -16.59
CA PRO A 6 21.35 12.31 -18.04
C PRO A 6 21.91 11.08 -18.79
N LEU A 7 21.16 10.59 -19.79
CA LEU A 7 21.69 9.96 -21.01
C LEU A 7 21.01 10.66 -22.19
N THR A 8 21.65 11.77 -22.59
CA THR A 8 21.37 12.58 -23.79
C THR A 8 19.89 12.84 -24.11
N ASN A 9 19.36 13.91 -23.50
CA ASN A 9 18.22 14.68 -24.01
C ASN A 9 16.84 13.99 -24.01
N LEU A 10 16.11 14.10 -22.90
CA LEU A 10 14.69 13.73 -22.79
C LEU A 10 13.88 14.97 -22.41
N THR A 11 13.34 15.67 -23.42
CA THR A 11 12.70 16.97 -23.25
C THR A 11 11.20 16.91 -22.92
N ASN A 12 10.55 15.73 -22.96
CA ASN A 12 9.07 15.66 -22.98
C ASN A 12 8.38 14.78 -21.91
N PHE A 13 9.09 14.12 -20.97
CA PHE A 13 8.49 13.17 -20.02
C PHE A 13 8.83 13.44 -18.54
N GLU A 14 8.82 14.70 -18.11
CA GLU A 14 9.37 15.09 -16.80
C GLU A 14 8.66 14.49 -15.57
N VAL A 15 7.36 14.21 -15.69
CA VAL A 15 6.57 13.65 -14.59
C VAL A 15 6.65 12.11 -14.62
N VAL A 16 6.33 11.50 -15.76
CA VAL A 16 6.21 10.05 -15.90
C VAL A 16 7.56 9.34 -15.67
N SER A 17 8.69 9.97 -16.02
CA SER A 17 10.02 9.38 -15.81
C SER A 17 10.43 9.27 -14.33
N ASN A 18 9.73 9.96 -13.43
CA ASN A 18 10.05 9.96 -12.01
C ASN A 18 9.20 8.98 -11.19
N PHE A 19 8.28 8.25 -11.84
CA PHE A 19 7.51 7.19 -11.22
C PHE A 19 8.29 5.88 -11.22
N TYR A 20 8.38 5.25 -10.05
CA TYR A 20 9.09 3.98 -9.83
C TYR A 20 8.14 2.90 -9.32
N PRO A 21 8.39 1.62 -9.66
CA PRO A 21 7.65 0.52 -9.07
C PRO A 21 7.97 0.41 -7.57
N VAL A 22 6.94 0.45 -6.75
CA VAL A 22 6.99 0.28 -5.29
C VAL A 22 6.18 -0.97 -4.93
N ASN A 23 6.88 -2.00 -4.46
CA ASN A 23 6.25 -3.28 -4.11
C ASN A 23 5.86 -3.38 -2.64
N THR A 24 6.52 -2.64 -1.75
CA THR A 24 6.38 -2.81 -0.30
C THR A 24 6.30 -1.50 0.46
N ALA A 25 7.20 -0.56 0.17
CA ALA A 25 7.24 0.72 0.86
C ALA A 25 8.00 1.80 0.08
N ILE A 26 7.61 3.06 0.30
CA ILE A 26 8.39 4.24 -0.05
C ILE A 26 8.72 5.03 1.23
N THR A 27 9.93 5.57 1.30
CA THR A 27 10.41 6.27 2.49
C THR A 27 11.02 7.62 2.12
N LEU A 28 10.58 8.68 2.80
CA LEU A 28 11.21 9.99 2.78
C LEU A 28 12.03 10.20 4.06
N ARG A 29 13.19 10.82 3.88
CA ARG A 29 14.11 11.20 4.95
C ARG A 29 14.64 12.61 4.70
N GLU A 30 14.71 13.40 5.75
CA GLU A 30 15.37 14.71 5.67
C GLU A 30 16.89 14.54 5.63
N ALA A 31 17.53 15.04 4.57
CA ALA A 31 18.97 15.00 4.39
C ALA A 31 19.56 16.41 4.56
N GLY A 32 20.33 16.61 5.63
CA GLY A 32 21.06 17.86 5.89
C GLY A 32 22.04 17.73 7.06
N ASP A 33 23.12 18.53 7.02
CA ASP A 33 24.24 18.48 7.98
C ASP A 33 23.90 19.03 9.38
N LYS A 34 22.85 19.86 9.49
CA LYS A 34 22.35 20.38 10.79
C LYS A 34 21.41 19.41 11.52
N ALA A 35 21.12 18.26 10.93
CA ALA A 35 20.03 17.37 11.33
C ALA A 35 20.49 16.16 12.17
N PHE A 36 21.50 16.30 13.03
CA PHE A 36 21.96 15.18 13.86
C PHE A 36 21.00 14.86 15.03
N MET A 37 20.08 15.77 15.41
CA MET A 37 19.34 15.65 16.67
C MET A 37 17.85 15.33 16.58
N ASN A 38 17.19 15.35 15.42
CA ASN A 38 15.74 15.08 15.28
C ASN A 38 15.36 14.70 13.85
N LYS A 39 16.08 13.77 13.22
CA LYS A 39 15.74 13.30 11.87
C LYS A 39 14.50 12.42 11.95
N THR A 40 13.44 12.75 11.22
CA THR A 40 12.25 11.91 11.10
C THR A 40 12.24 11.20 9.75
N GLN A 41 11.83 9.94 9.76
CA GLN A 41 11.56 9.09 8.61
C GLN A 41 10.05 9.00 8.43
N PHE A 42 9.58 9.36 7.24
CA PHE A 42 8.20 9.16 6.82
C PHE A 42 8.15 7.97 5.85
N THR A 43 7.41 6.93 6.18
CA THR A 43 7.30 5.71 5.37
C THR A 43 5.84 5.43 5.07
N VAL A 44 5.55 5.11 3.81
CA VAL A 44 4.23 4.64 3.37
C VAL A 44 4.39 3.21 2.88
N LEU A 45 3.63 2.31 3.48
CA LEU A 45 3.48 0.92 3.04
C LEU A 45 2.24 0.83 2.16
N ASN A 46 2.35 0.19 1.02
CA ASN A 46 1.22 -0.16 0.16
C ASN A 46 0.67 -1.55 0.49
N ASP A 47 -0.44 -1.94 -0.13
CA ASP A 47 -1.05 -3.27 -0.02
C ASP A 47 -0.71 -4.18 -1.22
N ARG A 48 -0.21 -3.60 -2.32
CA ARG A 48 0.13 -4.27 -3.58
C ARG A 48 1.18 -3.46 -4.35
N ALA A 49 1.81 -4.07 -5.36
CA ALA A 49 2.70 -3.36 -6.27
C ALA A 49 2.00 -2.17 -6.93
N GLN A 50 2.54 -0.97 -6.73
CA GLN A 50 2.01 0.29 -7.25
C GLN A 50 3.15 1.14 -7.81
N SER A 51 2.80 2.12 -8.63
CA SER A 51 3.77 3.13 -9.06
C SER A 51 3.73 4.31 -8.11
N ALA A 52 4.88 4.79 -7.66
CA ALA A 52 4.96 5.95 -6.77
C ALA A 52 6.11 6.87 -7.12
N SER A 53 6.01 8.12 -6.70
CA SER A 53 6.99 9.17 -6.96
C SER A 53 7.05 10.17 -5.80
N SER A 54 8.08 11.02 -5.84
CA SER A 54 8.24 12.21 -5.01
C SER A 54 8.68 13.35 -5.92
N LEU A 55 7.71 14.04 -6.52
CA LEU A 55 7.99 15.11 -7.49
C LEU A 55 8.51 16.38 -6.80
N ASN A 56 7.93 16.71 -5.64
CA ASN A 56 8.35 17.82 -4.80
C ASN A 56 8.99 17.32 -3.50
N SER A 57 9.86 18.15 -2.94
CA SER A 57 10.54 17.84 -1.68
C SER A 57 9.54 17.67 -0.54
N GLY A 58 9.56 16.52 0.11
CA GLY A 58 8.67 16.21 1.25
C GLY A 58 7.33 15.58 0.86
N GLU A 59 7.08 15.37 -0.44
CA GLU A 59 5.82 14.79 -0.92
C GLU A 59 6.01 13.36 -1.41
N VAL A 60 4.98 12.53 -1.24
CA VAL A 60 4.87 11.20 -1.83
C VAL A 60 3.54 11.13 -2.56
N GLU A 61 3.55 10.60 -3.78
CA GLU A 61 2.35 10.34 -4.56
C GLU A 61 2.35 8.89 -5.06
N PHE A 62 1.16 8.29 -5.11
CA PHE A 62 0.92 6.95 -5.62
C PHE A 62 -0.07 7.01 -6.78
N LEU A 63 0.19 6.22 -7.83
CA LEU A 63 -0.78 5.95 -8.87
C LEU A 63 -1.70 4.81 -8.41
N ILE A 64 -2.93 5.16 -8.04
CA ILE A 64 -3.92 4.22 -7.48
C ILE A 64 -4.50 3.31 -8.57
N ALA A 65 -5.01 3.92 -9.64
CA ALA A 65 -5.59 3.24 -10.79
C ALA A 65 -5.40 4.11 -12.04
N ARG A 66 -5.43 3.48 -13.21
CA ARG A 66 -5.33 4.17 -14.50
C ARG A 66 -6.41 3.66 -15.44
N ARG A 67 -6.94 4.56 -16.26
CA ARG A 67 -7.90 4.27 -17.31
C ARG A 67 -7.52 5.07 -18.55
N THR A 68 -7.36 4.40 -19.67
CA THR A 68 -7.12 5.04 -20.98
C THR A 68 -8.28 4.73 -21.91
N LEU A 69 -8.63 5.69 -22.77
CA LEU A 69 -9.68 5.51 -23.79
C LEU A 69 -9.10 5.05 -25.13
N PHE A 70 -7.77 5.08 -25.24
CA PHE A 70 -7.02 4.73 -26.44
C PHE A 70 -5.93 3.73 -26.07
N ASP A 71 -5.62 2.83 -27.00
CA ASP A 71 -4.49 1.90 -26.94
C ASP A 71 -3.17 2.68 -27.06
N ASP A 72 -2.08 2.10 -26.57
CA ASP A 72 -0.74 2.69 -26.64
C ASP A 72 0.12 2.16 -27.81
N ASP A 73 -0.49 1.37 -28.70
CA ASP A 73 0.10 0.76 -29.89
C ASP A 73 1.34 -0.10 -29.54
N ARG A 74 1.31 -0.78 -28.38
CA ARG A 74 2.39 -1.70 -27.93
C ARG A 74 2.04 -3.18 -28.06
N GLY A 75 0.93 -3.51 -28.71
CA GLY A 75 0.60 -4.86 -29.18
C GLY A 75 -0.47 -5.62 -28.41
N VAL A 76 -1.17 -4.98 -27.47
CA VAL A 76 -2.38 -5.55 -26.85
C VAL A 76 -3.63 -5.17 -27.67
N ASP A 77 -3.57 -4.09 -28.46
CA ASP A 77 -4.62 -3.59 -29.36
C ASP A 77 -5.95 -3.30 -28.65
N GLU A 78 -5.89 -2.94 -27.36
CA GLU A 78 -7.07 -2.55 -26.58
C GLU A 78 -6.74 -1.44 -25.58
N PRO A 79 -7.64 -0.45 -25.38
CA PRO A 79 -7.44 0.56 -24.36
C PRO A 79 -7.56 -0.06 -22.95
N LEU A 80 -6.80 0.46 -21.99
CA LEU A 80 -6.95 0.09 -20.58
C LEU A 80 -8.23 0.69 -19.99
N ASN A 81 -9.36 0.05 -20.28
CA ASN A 81 -10.70 0.57 -20.02
C ASN A 81 -11.58 -0.47 -19.32
N GLU A 82 -11.10 -1.00 -18.20
CA GLU A 82 -11.82 -2.03 -17.44
C GLU A 82 -13.17 -1.50 -16.90
N THR A 83 -14.22 -2.28 -17.14
CA THR A 83 -15.58 -1.97 -16.69
C THR A 83 -16.23 -3.16 -15.98
N ILE A 84 -17.03 -2.88 -14.96
CA ILE A 84 -17.91 -3.88 -14.34
C ILE A 84 -19.08 -4.22 -15.27
N SER A 85 -19.86 -5.26 -14.94
CA SER A 85 -21.00 -5.74 -15.76
C SER A 85 -22.06 -4.68 -16.10
N SER A 86 -22.14 -3.60 -15.32
CA SER A 86 -23.02 -2.46 -15.59
C SER A 86 -22.44 -1.42 -16.57
N GLY A 87 -21.25 -1.66 -17.14
CA GLY A 87 -20.55 -0.75 -18.05
C GLY A 87 -19.84 0.43 -17.36
N LYS A 88 -19.90 0.51 -16.03
CA LYS A 88 -19.16 1.51 -15.24
C LYS A 88 -17.71 1.10 -15.06
N GLY A 89 -16.81 2.06 -14.89
CA GLY A 89 -15.38 1.77 -14.62
C GLY A 89 -15.20 0.95 -13.34
N VAL A 90 -14.16 0.11 -13.31
CA VAL A 90 -13.82 -0.68 -12.12
C VAL A 90 -13.47 0.22 -10.95
N ILE A 91 -13.99 -0.13 -9.77
CA ILE A 91 -13.67 0.53 -8.50
C ILE A 91 -12.47 -0.20 -7.91
N THR A 92 -11.43 0.54 -7.55
CA THR A 92 -10.23 0.01 -6.89
C THR A 92 -10.18 0.51 -5.45
N GLU A 93 -10.19 -0.41 -4.50
CA GLU A 93 -9.94 -0.12 -3.08
C GLU A 93 -8.46 -0.32 -2.79
N VAL A 94 -7.85 0.63 -2.09
CA VAL A 94 -6.43 0.62 -1.77
C VAL A 94 -6.25 1.00 -0.30
N SER A 95 -5.37 0.27 0.38
CA SER A 95 -4.91 0.59 1.73
C SER A 95 -3.45 1.05 1.72
N HIS A 96 -3.18 2.15 2.41
CA HIS A 96 -1.83 2.62 2.69
C HIS A 96 -1.62 2.76 4.20
N HIS A 97 -0.54 2.17 4.71
CA HIS A 97 -0.16 2.32 6.11
C HIS A 97 0.99 3.32 6.24
N ILE A 98 0.79 4.35 7.05
CA ILE A 98 1.76 5.43 7.21
C ILE A 98 2.47 5.28 8.55
N ILE A 99 3.79 5.30 8.52
CA ILE A 99 4.67 5.20 9.68
C ILE A 99 5.58 6.42 9.70
N SER A 100 5.52 7.17 10.79
CA SER A 100 6.48 8.24 11.09
C SER A 100 7.33 7.81 12.27
N ALA A 101 8.64 7.71 12.08
CA ALA A 101 9.58 7.29 13.11
C ALA A 101 10.87 8.09 13.03
N PRO A 102 11.55 8.38 14.14
CA PRO A 102 12.89 8.95 14.12
C PRO A 102 13.89 8.07 13.34
N ILE A 103 14.86 8.70 12.68
CA ILE A 103 15.97 8.06 11.98
C ILE A 103 17.01 7.73 13.04
N PHE A 104 16.94 6.51 13.55
CA PHE A 104 18.01 5.93 14.35
C PHE A 104 18.89 5.03 13.49
N SER A 105 20.06 4.67 14.03
CA SER A 105 20.97 3.71 13.36
C SER A 105 20.26 2.38 13.09
N LEU A 106 20.73 1.63 12.08
CA LEU A 106 20.19 0.32 11.67
C LEU A 106 20.01 -0.72 12.81
N HIS A 107 20.63 -0.49 13.97
CA HIS A 107 20.56 -1.35 15.15
C HIS A 107 19.49 -0.95 16.18
N SER A 108 18.70 0.10 15.93
CA SER A 108 17.69 0.54 16.88
C SER A 108 16.46 -0.36 16.86
N SER A 109 15.80 -0.50 18.01
CA SER A 109 14.54 -1.23 18.17
C SER A 109 13.45 -0.73 17.22
N GLU A 110 13.38 0.58 17.01
CA GLU A 110 12.37 1.24 16.17
C GLU A 110 12.49 0.83 14.70
N TYR A 111 13.72 0.70 14.17
CA TYR A 111 13.92 0.20 12.81
C TYR A 111 13.38 -1.24 12.66
N MET A 112 13.66 -2.09 13.65
CA MET A 112 13.14 -3.47 13.68
C MET A 112 11.62 -3.49 13.79
N GLU A 113 11.00 -2.59 14.55
CA GLU A 113 9.53 -2.44 14.60
C GLU A 113 8.95 -2.05 13.24
N THR A 114 9.55 -1.11 12.51
CA THR A 114 9.06 -0.76 11.16
C THR A 114 9.12 -1.95 10.21
N LYS A 115 10.18 -2.77 10.32
CA LYS A 115 10.32 -4.02 9.54
C LYS A 115 9.33 -5.10 9.96
N ARG A 116 9.05 -5.22 11.26
CA ARG A 116 8.01 -6.13 11.78
C ARG A 116 6.62 -5.73 11.30
N LEU A 117 6.28 -4.45 11.34
CA LEU A 117 5.00 -3.95 10.83
C LEU A 117 4.89 -4.17 9.32
N GLN A 118 5.95 -3.89 8.56
CA GLN A 118 6.01 -4.23 7.13
C GLN A 118 5.70 -5.69 6.88
N ARG A 119 6.36 -6.58 7.63
CA ARG A 119 6.17 -8.02 7.51
C ARG A 119 4.76 -8.45 7.90
N ALA A 120 4.22 -7.95 9.01
CA ALA A 120 2.88 -8.30 9.48
C ALA A 120 1.78 -7.88 8.48
N VAL A 121 1.92 -6.69 7.88
CA VAL A 121 0.96 -6.20 6.87
C VAL A 121 0.99 -7.04 5.60
N TYR A 122 2.17 -7.49 5.15
CA TYR A 122 2.33 -8.18 3.87
C TYR A 122 2.29 -9.72 3.94
N GLU A 123 2.87 -10.32 4.97
CA GLU A 123 3.16 -11.75 5.03
C GLU A 123 2.27 -12.54 6.00
N GLU A 124 1.65 -11.86 6.98
CA GLU A 124 0.93 -12.52 8.08
C GLU A 124 -0.52 -12.02 8.20
N PRO A 125 -1.38 -12.19 7.17
CA PRO A 125 -2.78 -11.82 7.29
C PRO A 125 -3.43 -12.65 8.40
N LEU A 126 -4.03 -11.98 9.38
CA LEU A 126 -4.77 -12.64 10.45
C LEU A 126 -5.96 -13.41 9.85
N GLN A 127 -5.98 -14.73 10.02
CA GLN A 127 -7.11 -15.57 9.67
C GLN A 127 -8.09 -15.62 10.84
N THR A 128 -9.23 -14.94 10.70
CA THR A 128 -10.26 -14.94 11.74
C THR A 128 -11.32 -15.99 11.42
N LEU A 129 -11.51 -16.96 12.33
CA LEU A 129 -12.64 -17.89 12.32
C LEU A 129 -13.62 -17.46 13.43
N PHE A 130 -14.88 -17.22 13.08
CA PHE A 130 -15.93 -16.96 14.06
C PHE A 130 -16.95 -18.09 14.04
N THR A 131 -17.33 -18.58 15.22
CA THR A 131 -18.45 -19.50 15.39
C THR A 131 -19.60 -18.73 16.03
N LEU A 132 -20.76 -18.72 15.39
CA LEU A 132 -21.97 -18.17 15.99
C LEU A 132 -22.58 -19.28 16.85
N HIS A 133 -22.55 -19.10 18.17
CA HIS A 133 -23.23 -20.00 19.09
C HIS A 133 -24.66 -19.49 19.32
N ASP A 134 -25.65 -20.26 18.91
CA ASP A 134 -27.06 -19.94 19.08
C ASP A 134 -27.54 -20.50 20.42
N ARG A 135 -27.52 -19.66 21.47
CA ARG A 135 -27.93 -20.05 22.84
C ARG A 135 -29.38 -20.53 22.93
N ALA A 136 -30.24 -20.14 22.00
CA ALA A 136 -31.65 -20.55 22.02
C ALA A 136 -31.79 -22.06 21.75
N LYS A 137 -31.02 -22.60 20.80
CA LYS A 137 -31.06 -24.04 20.47
C LYS A 137 -30.48 -24.93 21.57
N GLU A 138 -29.50 -24.41 22.30
CA GLU A 138 -28.86 -25.14 23.41
C GLU A 138 -29.83 -25.32 24.59
N GLN A 139 -30.63 -24.29 24.91
CA GLN A 139 -31.67 -24.38 25.93
C GLN A 139 -32.82 -25.32 25.52
N ASP A 140 -33.22 -25.32 24.25
CA ASP A 140 -34.24 -26.25 23.74
C ASP A 140 -33.76 -27.71 23.78
N LEU A 141 -32.49 -27.95 23.46
CA LEU A 141 -31.86 -29.27 23.53
C LEU A 141 -31.72 -29.76 24.99
N GLU A 142 -31.32 -28.88 25.92
CA GLU A 142 -31.25 -29.21 27.34
C GLU A 142 -32.64 -29.49 27.95
N GLN A 143 -33.68 -28.77 27.52
CA GLN A 143 -35.06 -29.03 27.94
C GLN A 143 -35.60 -30.36 27.38
N LEU A 144 -35.29 -30.69 26.12
CA LEU A 144 -35.66 -31.97 25.50
C LEU A 144 -34.96 -33.15 26.20
N VAL A 145 -33.65 -33.07 26.43
CA VAL A 145 -32.88 -34.14 27.10
C VAL A 145 -33.32 -34.37 28.55
N ASN A 146 -33.73 -33.33 29.26
CA ASN A 146 -34.28 -33.46 30.61
C ASN A 146 -35.73 -33.92 30.66
N SER A 147 -36.47 -33.86 29.55
CA SER A 147 -37.84 -34.38 29.44
C SER A 147 -37.90 -35.88 29.11
N GLU A 148 -36.81 -36.45 28.60
CA GLU A 148 -36.67 -37.88 28.27
C GLU A 148 -36.09 -38.73 29.43
N ARG A 149 -35.84 -38.13 30.60
CA ARG A 149 -35.43 -38.81 31.85
C ARG A 149 -36.57 -38.85 32.86
#